data_AF-A0A972BMN0-F1
#
_entry.id   AF-A0A972BMN0-F1
#
_cell.length_a   1.000
_cell.length_b   1.000
_cell.length_c   1.000
_cell.angle_alpha   90.00
_cell.angle_beta   90.00
_cell.angle_gamma   90.00
#
_symmetry.space_group_name_H-M   'P 1'
#
loop_
_entity.id
_entity.type
_entity.pdbx_description
1 polymer ?
#
loop_
_entity_poly.entity_id
_entity_poly.type
_entity_poly.pdbx_seq_one_letter_code
_entity_poly.pdbx_strand_id
1 'polypeptide(L)'
;MKKTPVLFLLLLLYLIFIPSVFAQEMEPEDVVFSYFETLYSAYLKNDPIDSSGLFDLDSDISANFVNSFKMLMERRAYIKEKDYVYVETRRFPLEIDIEEVYIDGDDATVVFYLEGNPKLAYPTFIYLGRNIFWLTREEEGWKIYDRRHATIDFHNENEEYSEPKLSYEESVDLLKKSIDHEFYGRKAPRHDFLFPAFGPKKNPLNYTMRSSDYIYDPTRALWYIDEFIFDRNPQFASLQENCANFASQILYYGFFGDEYPYIGAWNSYDGDFTESWIYVGDLMDYMTHPRGTEDSGPRSEIPKSIYGLRLGGIIEVKSEAGESYAHTMELMDYQKMIFSGNNYDGFRYYSDLLSYKRFYNPLFFRL
;
A
#
# COMPACT_ATOMS: atom_id res chain seq x y z
N MET A 1 -14.08 -25.44 -76.02
CA MET A 1 -13.26 -25.78 -74.84
C MET A 1 -13.09 -24.55 -73.97
N LYS A 2 -13.89 -24.41 -72.91
CA LYS A 2 -13.70 -23.39 -71.87
C LYS A 2 -13.37 -24.14 -70.59
N LYS A 3 -12.16 -23.95 -70.06
CA LYS A 3 -11.72 -24.54 -68.78
C LYS A 3 -12.12 -23.62 -67.64
N THR A 4 -12.71 -24.25 -66.63
CA THR A 4 -13.18 -23.76 -65.33
C THR A 4 -12.06 -23.16 -64.48
N PRO A 5 -12.33 -22.19 -63.58
CA PRO A 5 -11.45 -21.91 -62.44
C PRO A 5 -11.94 -22.70 -61.22
N VAL A 6 -11.17 -23.70 -60.78
CA VAL A 6 -11.42 -24.48 -59.54
C VAL A 6 -10.26 -24.29 -58.55
N LEU A 7 -9.74 -23.07 -58.42
CA LEU A 7 -8.57 -22.82 -57.58
C LEU A 7 -8.72 -21.65 -56.60
N PHE A 8 -9.95 -21.37 -56.17
CA PHE A 8 -10.20 -20.33 -55.15
C PHE A 8 -11.03 -20.78 -53.94
N LEU A 9 -11.48 -22.04 -53.89
CA LEU A 9 -12.32 -22.54 -52.79
C LEU A 9 -11.58 -23.36 -51.72
N LEU A 10 -10.31 -23.71 -51.94
CA LEU A 10 -9.54 -24.54 -50.99
C LEU A 10 -8.75 -23.73 -49.94
N LEU A 11 -8.56 -22.42 -50.15
CA LEU A 11 -7.88 -21.56 -49.17
C LEU A 11 -8.82 -20.97 -48.11
N LEU A 12 -10.14 -20.95 -48.36
CA LEU A 12 -11.12 -20.49 -47.37
C LEU A 12 -11.48 -21.58 -46.35
N LEU A 13 -11.27 -22.86 -46.68
CA LEU A 13 -11.53 -23.99 -45.77
C LEU A 13 -10.36 -24.31 -44.83
N TYR A 14 -9.14 -23.83 -45.11
CA TYR A 14 -8.00 -23.95 -44.19
C TYR A 14 -7.98 -22.88 -43.09
N LEU A 15 -8.84 -21.86 -43.19
CA LEU A 15 -9.05 -20.86 -42.14
C LEU A 15 -10.19 -21.23 -41.16
N ILE A 16 -10.85 -22.39 -41.34
CA ILE A 16 -11.96 -22.85 -40.49
C ILE A 16 -11.55 -24.02 -39.58
N PHE A 17 -10.31 -24.50 -39.67
CA PHE A 17 -9.75 -25.46 -38.73
C PHE A 17 -8.42 -24.94 -38.19
N ILE A 18 -8.49 -23.83 -37.44
CA ILE A 18 -7.66 -23.78 -36.24
C ILE A 18 -8.32 -24.83 -35.35
N PRO A 19 -7.74 -26.03 -35.15
CA PRO A 19 -8.23 -26.88 -34.07
C PRO A 19 -8.22 -25.95 -32.87
N SER A 20 -9.39 -25.74 -32.27
CA SER A 20 -9.51 -25.17 -30.94
C SER A 20 -8.43 -25.88 -30.14
N VAL A 21 -7.30 -25.18 -29.95
CA VAL A 21 -6.33 -25.57 -28.95
C VAL A 21 -7.20 -25.51 -27.73
N PHE A 22 -7.67 -26.69 -27.29
CA PHE A 22 -8.31 -26.84 -26.01
C PHE A 22 -7.37 -26.10 -25.09
N ALA A 23 -7.81 -24.93 -24.61
CA ALA A 23 -7.07 -24.21 -23.59
C ALA A 23 -6.95 -25.27 -22.51
N GLN A 24 -5.74 -25.79 -22.34
CA GLN A 24 -5.49 -26.85 -21.40
C GLN A 24 -5.93 -26.27 -20.06
N GLU A 25 -6.87 -26.93 -19.41
CA GLU A 25 -7.33 -26.53 -18.09
C GLU A 25 -6.07 -26.37 -17.21
N MET A 26 -5.90 -25.18 -16.63
CA MET A 26 -4.74 -24.90 -15.77
C MET A 26 -4.89 -25.72 -14.50
N GLU A 27 -3.81 -26.32 -14.01
CA GLU A 27 -3.83 -26.91 -12.66
C GLU A 27 -3.92 -25.78 -11.60
N PRO A 28 -4.37 -26.04 -10.36
CA PRO A 28 -4.54 -25.00 -9.34
C PRO A 28 -3.28 -24.15 -9.09
N GLU A 29 -2.09 -24.76 -9.10
CA GLU A 29 -0.83 -24.05 -8.98
C GLU A 29 -0.54 -23.12 -10.18
N ASP A 30 -0.92 -23.52 -11.39
CA ASP A 30 -0.78 -22.71 -12.60
C ASP A 30 -1.69 -21.48 -12.56
N VAL A 31 -2.86 -21.58 -11.91
CA VAL A 31 -3.73 -20.43 -11.64
C VAL A 31 -3.04 -19.44 -10.70
N VAL A 32 -2.33 -19.91 -9.68
CA VAL A 32 -1.54 -19.05 -8.77
C VAL A 32 -0.40 -18.34 -9.53
N PHE A 33 0.35 -19.05 -10.38
CA PHE A 33 1.37 -18.41 -11.22
C PHE A 33 0.76 -17.38 -12.18
N SER A 34 -0.36 -17.72 -12.81
CA SER A 34 -1.10 -16.84 -13.72
C SER A 34 -1.61 -15.58 -13.02
N TYR A 35 -2.08 -15.70 -11.77
CA TYR A 35 -2.46 -14.57 -10.92
C TYR A 35 -1.32 -13.56 -10.77
N PHE A 36 -0.12 -13.99 -10.37
CA PHE A 36 1.00 -13.07 -10.19
C PHE A 36 1.47 -12.47 -11.51
N GLU A 37 1.60 -13.27 -12.57
CA GLU A 37 2.02 -12.77 -13.87
C GLU A 37 1.04 -11.74 -14.44
N THR A 38 -0.25 -12.06 -14.40
CA THR A 38 -1.32 -11.23 -14.95
C THR A 38 -1.40 -9.90 -14.20
N LEU A 39 -1.52 -9.94 -12.88
CA LEU A 39 -1.69 -8.72 -12.08
C LEU A 39 -0.40 -7.89 -12.02
N TYR A 40 0.77 -8.51 -11.93
CA TYR A 40 2.03 -7.75 -11.91
C TYR A 40 2.30 -7.11 -13.29
N SER A 41 2.03 -7.81 -14.39
CA SER A 41 2.10 -7.24 -15.75
C SER A 41 1.19 -6.01 -15.90
N ALA A 42 -0.05 -6.10 -15.44
CA ALA A 42 -1.00 -4.99 -15.43
C ALA A 42 -0.51 -3.82 -14.56
N TYR A 43 -0.02 -4.10 -13.34
CA TYR A 43 0.54 -3.10 -12.43
C TYR A 43 1.69 -2.30 -13.07
N LEU A 44 2.62 -2.98 -13.76
CA LEU A 44 3.76 -2.34 -14.41
C LEU A 44 3.34 -1.48 -15.60
N LYS A 45 2.30 -1.90 -16.32
CA LYS A 45 1.72 -1.15 -17.45
C LYS A 45 0.81 -0.02 -16.99
N ASN A 46 0.24 -0.11 -15.77
CA ASN A 46 -0.85 0.73 -15.27
C ASN A 46 -2.08 0.57 -16.16
N ASP A 47 -2.43 -0.67 -16.44
CA ASP A 47 -3.49 -1.03 -17.38
C ASP A 47 -4.63 -1.73 -16.63
N PRO A 48 -5.86 -1.16 -16.60
CA PRO A 48 -7.01 -1.79 -15.97
C PRO A 48 -7.51 -2.96 -16.81
N ILE A 49 -6.76 -4.06 -16.77
CA ILE A 49 -7.13 -5.30 -17.45
C ILE A 49 -8.34 -5.95 -16.79
N ASP A 50 -9.02 -6.80 -17.55
CA ASP A 50 -10.00 -7.72 -16.99
C ASP A 50 -9.30 -8.98 -16.47
N SER A 51 -9.29 -9.16 -15.15
CA SER A 51 -8.75 -10.35 -14.49
C SER A 51 -9.83 -11.33 -14.05
N SER A 52 -11.11 -11.09 -14.36
CA SER A 52 -12.25 -11.93 -13.95
C SER A 52 -12.07 -13.40 -14.30
N GLY A 53 -11.35 -13.71 -15.39
CA GLY A 53 -11.02 -15.08 -15.79
C GLY A 53 -10.27 -15.90 -14.73
N LEU A 54 -9.67 -15.27 -13.71
CA LEU A 54 -8.93 -15.94 -12.63
C LEU A 54 -9.71 -16.07 -11.32
N PHE A 55 -10.88 -15.42 -11.21
CA PHE A 55 -11.60 -15.29 -9.95
C PHE A 55 -13.03 -15.81 -10.07
N ASP A 56 -13.53 -16.37 -8.98
CA ASP A 56 -14.94 -16.64 -8.79
C ASP A 56 -15.61 -15.32 -8.40
N LEU A 57 -16.45 -14.78 -9.28
CA LEU A 57 -17.12 -13.50 -9.05
C LEU A 57 -18.43 -13.63 -8.27
N ASP A 58 -18.88 -14.85 -7.98
CA ASP A 58 -19.98 -15.07 -7.03
C ASP A 58 -19.49 -14.94 -5.57
N SER A 59 -18.18 -15.00 -5.34
CA SER A 59 -17.54 -14.63 -4.08
C SER A 59 -17.37 -13.10 -3.98
N ASP A 60 -18.03 -12.48 -3.00
CA ASP A 60 -17.91 -11.05 -2.70
C ASP A 60 -16.45 -10.61 -2.50
N ILE A 61 -15.64 -11.44 -1.85
CA ILE A 61 -14.20 -11.17 -1.60
C ILE A 61 -13.45 -10.99 -2.92
N SER A 62 -13.70 -11.90 -3.86
CA SER A 62 -13.01 -11.92 -5.14
C SER A 62 -13.54 -10.85 -6.08
N ALA A 63 -14.86 -10.62 -6.11
CA ALA A 63 -15.46 -9.50 -6.84
C ALA A 63 -14.92 -8.14 -6.35
N ASN A 64 -14.86 -7.93 -5.03
CA ASN A 64 -14.34 -6.70 -4.44
C ASN A 64 -12.86 -6.50 -4.74
N PHE A 65 -12.06 -7.56 -4.72
CA PHE A 65 -10.66 -7.48 -5.11
C PHE A 65 -10.49 -7.08 -6.57
N VAL A 66 -11.20 -7.74 -7.50
CA VAL A 66 -11.09 -7.44 -8.93
C VAL A 66 -11.45 -5.98 -9.20
N ASN A 67 -12.53 -5.49 -8.59
CA ASN A 67 -12.94 -4.09 -8.70
C ASN A 67 -11.89 -3.13 -8.11
N SER A 68 -11.38 -3.42 -6.91
CA SER A 68 -10.34 -2.62 -6.25
C SER A 68 -9.05 -2.58 -7.07
N PHE A 69 -8.64 -3.71 -7.63
CA PHE A 69 -7.48 -3.80 -8.50
C PHE A 69 -7.64 -2.95 -9.76
N LYS A 70 -8.81 -3.00 -10.42
CA LYS A 70 -9.10 -2.14 -11.59
C LYS A 70 -9.04 -0.66 -11.23
N MET A 71 -9.64 -0.28 -10.11
CA MET A 71 -9.58 1.12 -9.62
C MET A 71 -8.16 1.57 -9.28
N LEU A 72 -7.33 0.68 -8.72
CA LEU A 72 -5.91 0.93 -8.47
C LEU A 72 -5.16 1.21 -9.79
N MET A 73 -5.44 0.43 -10.83
CA MET A 73 -4.82 0.64 -12.15
C MET A 73 -5.23 1.98 -12.76
N GLU A 74 -6.52 2.33 -12.70
CA GLU A 74 -7.03 3.64 -13.15
C GLU A 74 -6.36 4.80 -12.40
N ARG A 75 -6.23 4.69 -11.06
CA ARG A 75 -5.54 5.69 -10.25
C ARG A 75 -4.10 5.87 -10.71
N ARG A 76 -3.35 4.77 -10.81
CA ARG A 76 -1.94 4.80 -11.19
C ARG A 76 -1.75 5.33 -12.61
N ALA A 77 -2.60 4.92 -13.55
CA ALA A 77 -2.61 5.39 -14.93
C ALA A 77 -2.81 6.90 -14.99
N TYR A 78 -3.80 7.41 -14.26
CA TYR A 78 -4.12 8.84 -14.24
C TYR A 78 -3.05 9.69 -13.54
N ILE A 79 -2.51 9.22 -12.39
CA ILE A 79 -1.38 9.89 -11.71
C ILE A 79 -0.16 9.99 -12.65
N LYS A 80 0.11 8.92 -13.41
CA LYS A 80 1.19 8.88 -14.40
C LYS A 80 0.92 9.81 -15.58
N GLU A 81 -0.30 9.82 -16.12
CA GLU A 81 -0.73 10.72 -17.19
C GLU A 81 -0.52 12.19 -16.81
N LYS A 82 -0.86 12.55 -15.57
CA LYS A 82 -0.75 13.93 -15.05
C LYS A 82 0.65 14.32 -14.57
N ASP A 83 1.61 13.38 -14.53
CA ASP A 83 2.94 13.56 -13.94
C ASP A 83 2.89 14.11 -12.49
N TYR A 84 1.89 13.66 -11.73
CA TYR A 84 1.71 14.15 -10.36
C TYR A 84 2.83 13.68 -9.44
N VAL A 85 3.03 12.36 -9.33
CA VAL A 85 4.10 11.74 -8.54
C VAL A 85 4.66 10.51 -9.25
N TYR A 86 5.73 9.95 -8.70
CA TYR A 86 6.31 8.72 -9.19
C TYR A 86 5.30 7.57 -9.18
N VAL A 87 5.36 6.74 -10.21
CA VAL A 87 4.60 5.49 -10.35
C VAL A 87 5.61 4.41 -10.72
N GLU A 88 5.75 3.40 -9.87
CA GLU A 88 6.73 2.32 -10.08
C GLU A 88 6.30 1.45 -11.26
N THR A 89 7.21 1.21 -12.20
CA THR A 89 6.96 0.39 -13.40
C THR A 89 8.06 -0.65 -13.61
N ARG A 90 8.93 -0.85 -12.63
CA ARG A 90 9.96 -1.88 -12.63
C ARG A 90 9.44 -3.10 -11.89
N ARG A 91 9.71 -4.27 -12.48
CA ARG A 91 9.46 -5.54 -11.82
C ARG A 91 10.54 -5.79 -10.78
N PHE A 92 10.14 -6.10 -9.56
CA PHE A 92 11.05 -6.56 -8.52
C PHE A 92 11.18 -8.08 -8.58
N PRO A 93 12.37 -8.63 -8.22
CA PRO A 93 12.54 -10.07 -8.11
C PRO A 93 11.56 -10.65 -7.08
N LEU A 94 10.92 -11.76 -7.44
CA LEU A 94 10.05 -12.56 -6.61
C LEU A 94 10.27 -14.01 -6.99
N GLU A 95 10.35 -14.89 -5.99
CA GLU A 95 10.34 -16.34 -6.17
C GLU A 95 9.09 -16.90 -5.48
N ILE A 96 8.44 -17.85 -6.14
CA ILE A 96 7.23 -18.51 -5.66
C ILE A 96 7.60 -19.97 -5.43
N ASP A 97 7.48 -20.43 -4.19
CA ASP A 97 7.67 -21.82 -3.82
C ASP A 97 6.33 -22.45 -3.42
N ILE A 98 5.87 -23.45 -4.17
CA ILE A 98 4.61 -24.15 -3.85
C ILE A 98 4.90 -25.15 -2.74
N GLU A 99 4.35 -24.89 -1.55
CA GLU A 99 4.51 -25.77 -0.39
C GLU A 99 3.56 -26.97 -0.49
N GLU A 100 2.27 -26.72 -0.75
CA GLU A 100 1.22 -27.73 -0.72
C GLU A 100 0.11 -27.42 -1.74
N VAL A 101 -0.39 -28.47 -2.39
CA VAL A 101 -1.61 -28.43 -3.22
C VAL A 101 -2.54 -29.54 -2.73
N TYR A 102 -3.75 -29.19 -2.32
CA TYR A 102 -4.80 -30.11 -1.90
C TYR A 102 -6.01 -29.94 -2.80
N ILE A 103 -6.54 -31.05 -3.35
CA ILE A 103 -7.72 -31.06 -4.22
C ILE A 103 -8.74 -32.04 -3.63
N ASP A 104 -9.97 -31.57 -3.45
CA ASP A 104 -11.11 -32.36 -2.95
C ASP A 104 -12.36 -32.07 -3.78
N GLY A 105 -12.62 -32.92 -4.77
CA GLY A 105 -13.72 -32.73 -5.70
C GLY A 105 -13.54 -31.47 -6.54
N ASP A 106 -14.44 -30.51 -6.35
CA ASP A 106 -14.46 -29.23 -7.06
C ASP A 106 -13.76 -28.11 -6.26
N ASP A 107 -13.16 -28.41 -5.10
CA ASP A 107 -12.42 -27.46 -4.28
C ASP A 107 -10.91 -27.76 -4.32
N ALA A 108 -10.09 -26.71 -4.29
CA ALA A 108 -8.65 -26.81 -4.15
C ALA A 108 -8.08 -25.76 -3.19
N THR A 109 -6.99 -26.09 -2.52
CA THR A 109 -6.19 -25.18 -1.69
C THR A 109 -4.75 -25.23 -2.17
N VAL A 110 -4.17 -24.06 -2.44
CA VAL A 110 -2.76 -23.92 -2.80
C VAL A 110 -2.07 -23.08 -1.73
N VAL A 111 -1.09 -23.67 -1.06
CA VAL A 111 -0.22 -23.02 -0.09
C VAL A 111 1.13 -22.77 -0.74
N PHE A 112 1.62 -21.55 -0.64
CA PHE A 112 2.90 -21.19 -1.24
C PHE A 112 3.63 -20.12 -0.42
N TYR A 113 4.93 -20.06 -0.57
CA TYR A 113 5.79 -19.04 0.02
C TYR A 113 6.29 -18.07 -1.06
N LEU A 114 6.16 -16.77 -0.80
CA LEU A 114 6.71 -15.71 -1.66
C LEU A 114 8.00 -15.17 -1.06
N GLU A 115 9.11 -15.37 -1.75
CA GLU A 115 10.40 -14.78 -1.40
C GLU A 115 10.65 -13.49 -2.19
N GLY A 116 11.21 -12.49 -1.50
CA GLY A 116 11.52 -11.19 -2.07
C GLY A 116 12.37 -10.35 -1.15
N ASN A 117 12.73 -9.15 -1.58
CA ASN A 117 13.46 -8.21 -0.73
C ASN A 117 12.47 -7.33 0.04
N PRO A 118 12.27 -7.53 1.36
CA PRO A 118 11.27 -6.78 2.13
C PRO A 118 11.54 -5.27 2.13
N LYS A 119 12.76 -4.83 1.79
CA LYS A 119 13.09 -3.40 1.64
C LYS A 119 12.56 -2.74 0.36
N LEU A 120 11.79 -3.45 -0.47
CA LEU A 120 11.17 -2.93 -1.67
C LEU A 120 9.66 -2.73 -1.46
N ALA A 121 9.13 -1.64 -2.01
CA ALA A 121 7.70 -1.36 -1.99
C ALA A 121 6.96 -2.19 -3.06
N TYR A 122 6.65 -3.45 -2.75
CA TYR A 122 5.90 -4.34 -3.64
C TYR A 122 4.45 -3.84 -3.86
N PRO A 123 3.82 -4.21 -5.00
CA PRO A 123 2.40 -3.96 -5.23
C PRO A 123 1.52 -4.50 -4.09
N THR A 124 0.39 -3.85 -3.84
CA THR A 124 -0.52 -4.16 -2.72
C THR A 124 -1.21 -5.53 -2.77
N PHE A 125 -0.98 -6.31 -3.83
CA PHE A 125 -1.49 -7.68 -3.97
C PHE A 125 -0.39 -8.75 -3.87
N ILE A 126 0.84 -8.33 -3.59
CA ILE A 126 2.00 -9.19 -3.34
C ILE A 126 2.35 -9.10 -1.86
N TYR A 127 2.29 -10.23 -1.19
CA TYR A 127 2.59 -10.37 0.23
C TYR A 127 3.70 -11.39 0.42
N LEU A 128 4.86 -10.93 0.88
CA LEU A 128 5.99 -11.82 1.14
C LEU A 128 5.66 -12.78 2.28
N GLY A 129 6.29 -13.96 2.26
CA GLY A 129 6.04 -15.02 3.22
C GLY A 129 4.96 -16.00 2.77
N ARG A 130 4.27 -16.60 3.74
CA ARG A 130 3.32 -17.69 3.47
C ARG A 130 1.94 -17.18 3.05
N ASN A 131 1.43 -17.73 1.96
CA ASN A 131 0.18 -17.38 1.30
C ASN A 131 -0.68 -18.65 1.14
N ILE A 132 -2.01 -18.50 1.20
CA ILE A 132 -2.98 -19.59 1.03
C ILE A 132 -4.08 -19.11 0.10
N PHE A 133 -4.26 -19.78 -1.03
CA PHE A 133 -5.32 -19.49 -1.99
C PHE A 133 -6.31 -20.65 -1.99
N TRP A 134 -7.61 -20.33 -1.98
CA TRP A 134 -8.67 -21.30 -2.18
C TRP A 134 -9.31 -21.10 -3.54
N LEU A 135 -9.52 -22.22 -4.23
CA LEU A 135 -10.03 -22.27 -5.58
C LEU A 135 -11.22 -23.21 -5.67
N THR A 136 -12.15 -22.87 -6.56
CA THR A 136 -13.29 -23.71 -6.94
C THR A 136 -13.21 -24.01 -8.42
N ARG A 137 -13.72 -25.18 -8.83
CA ARG A 137 -13.74 -25.63 -10.23
C ARG A 137 -15.06 -25.21 -10.87
N GLU A 138 -14.95 -24.42 -11.94
CA GLU A 138 -16.07 -24.01 -12.80
C GLU A 138 -15.95 -24.63 -14.20
N GLU A 139 -16.96 -24.42 -15.06
CA GLU A 139 -16.96 -24.93 -16.45
C GLU A 139 -15.72 -24.49 -17.25
N GLU A 140 -15.15 -23.33 -16.92
CA GLU A 140 -13.97 -22.75 -17.57
C GLU A 140 -12.63 -23.12 -16.91
N GLY A 141 -12.65 -23.87 -15.80
CA GLY A 141 -11.48 -24.28 -15.02
C GLY A 141 -11.48 -23.75 -13.58
N TRP A 142 -10.33 -23.81 -12.92
CA TRP A 142 -10.16 -23.35 -11.53
C TRP A 142 -10.21 -21.82 -11.41
N LYS A 143 -10.93 -21.33 -10.41
CA LYS A 143 -11.10 -19.91 -10.09
C LYS A 143 -10.80 -19.65 -8.62
N ILE A 144 -10.09 -18.57 -8.32
CA ILE A 144 -9.78 -18.16 -6.94
C ILE A 144 -11.04 -17.53 -6.32
N TYR A 145 -11.51 -18.07 -5.20
CA TYR A 145 -12.66 -17.49 -4.47
C TYR A 145 -12.25 -16.81 -3.15
N ASP A 146 -11.15 -17.22 -2.52
CA ASP A 146 -10.59 -16.61 -1.30
C ASP A 146 -9.05 -16.69 -1.30
N ARG A 147 -8.40 -15.76 -0.59
CA ARG A 147 -6.95 -15.73 -0.38
C ARG A 147 -6.64 -15.18 1.00
N ARG A 148 -5.68 -15.79 1.67
CA ARG A 148 -5.14 -15.32 2.95
C ARG A 148 -3.63 -15.27 2.92
N HIS A 149 -3.11 -14.35 3.72
CA HIS A 149 -1.70 -14.10 3.87
C HIS A 149 -1.40 -14.31 5.36
N ALA A 150 -0.48 -15.22 5.69
CA ALA A 150 -0.25 -15.67 7.08
C ALA A 150 0.17 -14.54 8.03
N THR A 151 0.51 -13.40 7.46
CA THR A 151 0.97 -12.21 8.13
C THR A 151 -0.09 -11.11 8.17
N ILE A 152 -1.27 -11.21 7.56
CA ILE A 152 -2.22 -10.09 7.57
C ILE A 152 -3.63 -10.56 7.89
N ASP A 153 -4.08 -10.23 9.10
CA ASP A 153 -5.50 -10.26 9.46
C ASP A 153 -6.25 -9.02 8.90
N PHE A 154 -5.53 -7.91 8.68
CA PHE A 154 -6.07 -6.57 8.36
C PHE A 154 -6.77 -6.42 6.98
N HIS A 155 -6.62 -7.39 6.07
CA HIS A 155 -7.24 -7.36 4.74
C HIS A 155 -8.32 -8.43 4.55
N ASN A 156 -8.56 -9.26 5.58
CA ASN A 156 -9.59 -10.31 5.54
C ASN A 156 -10.92 -9.87 6.15
N GLU A 157 -10.97 -8.70 6.79
CA GLU A 157 -12.22 -8.03 7.18
C GLU A 157 -12.82 -7.36 5.92
N ASN A 158 -13.28 -8.21 5.00
CA ASN A 158 -14.25 -7.81 3.99
C ASN A 158 -15.57 -7.54 4.71
N GLU A 159 -15.69 -6.34 5.28
CA GLU A 159 -17.01 -5.78 5.53
C GLU A 159 -17.79 -5.81 4.21
N GLU A 160 -19.08 -6.15 4.26
CA GLU A 160 -20.00 -6.12 3.14
C GLU A 160 -19.82 -4.81 2.36
N TYR A 161 -19.02 -4.82 1.29
CA TYR A 161 -19.02 -3.72 0.34
C TYR A 161 -20.40 -3.74 -0.29
N SER A 162 -21.27 -2.84 0.18
CA SER A 162 -22.56 -2.63 -0.46
C SER A 162 -22.31 -2.37 -1.94
N GLU A 163 -23.01 -3.11 -2.82
CA GLU A 163 -22.87 -2.98 -4.28
C GLU A 163 -22.63 -1.52 -4.68
N PRO A 164 -21.61 -1.23 -5.52
CA PRO A 164 -21.35 0.14 -5.92
C PRO A 164 -22.62 0.71 -6.56
N LYS A 165 -23.20 1.73 -5.92
CA LYS A 165 -24.40 2.44 -6.41
C LYS A 165 -24.16 3.17 -7.75
N LEU A 166 -22.93 3.13 -8.25
CA LEU A 166 -22.42 3.88 -9.40
C LEU A 166 -21.87 2.90 -10.44
N SER A 167 -21.93 3.28 -11.73
CA SER A 167 -21.24 2.53 -12.76
C SER A 167 -19.72 2.64 -12.61
N TYR A 168 -18.98 1.72 -13.24
CA TYR A 168 -17.52 1.76 -13.28
C TYR A 168 -16.99 3.12 -13.79
N GLU A 169 -17.57 3.65 -14.87
CA GLU A 169 -17.18 4.94 -15.46
C GLU A 169 -17.43 6.11 -14.51
N GLU A 170 -18.55 6.10 -13.79
CA GLU A 170 -18.86 7.11 -12.76
C GLU A 170 -17.86 7.05 -11.61
N SER A 171 -17.51 5.85 -11.13
CA SER A 171 -16.48 5.67 -10.10
C SER A 171 -15.11 6.15 -10.56
N VAL A 172 -14.72 5.89 -11.82
CA VAL A 172 -13.45 6.37 -12.39
C VAL A 172 -13.43 7.91 -12.50
N ASP A 173 -14.53 8.55 -12.90
CA ASP A 173 -14.63 10.01 -12.97
C ASP A 173 -14.49 10.66 -11.58
N LEU A 174 -15.16 10.10 -10.56
CA LEU A 174 -15.03 10.57 -9.17
C LEU A 174 -13.62 10.35 -8.63
N LEU A 175 -13.00 9.21 -8.92
CA LEU A 175 -11.62 8.93 -8.56
C LEU A 175 -10.67 9.98 -9.15
N LYS A 176 -10.80 10.31 -10.44
CA LYS A 176 -9.96 11.32 -11.10
C LYS A 176 -10.10 12.70 -10.47
N LYS A 177 -11.33 13.13 -10.15
CA LYS A 177 -11.59 14.39 -9.43
C LYS A 177 -10.97 14.40 -8.04
N SER A 178 -11.06 13.28 -7.32
CA SER A 178 -10.43 13.12 -6.01
C SER A 178 -8.91 13.23 -6.12
N ILE A 179 -8.29 12.57 -7.12
CA ILE A 179 -6.85 12.66 -7.38
C ILE A 179 -6.44 14.10 -7.69
N ASP A 180 -7.14 14.81 -8.57
CA ASP A 180 -6.83 16.21 -8.88
C ASP A 180 -6.88 17.10 -7.62
N HIS A 181 -7.81 16.81 -6.70
CA HIS A 181 -7.88 17.47 -5.40
C HIS A 181 -6.72 17.07 -4.48
N GLU A 182 -6.30 15.80 -4.41
CA GLU A 182 -5.12 15.42 -3.63
C GLU A 182 -3.85 16.20 -4.05
N PHE A 183 -3.75 16.54 -5.34
CA PHE A 183 -2.59 17.20 -5.97
C PHE A 183 -2.79 18.69 -6.28
N TYR A 184 -3.80 19.36 -5.71
CA TYR A 184 -3.99 20.78 -5.99
C TYR A 184 -2.79 21.64 -5.52
N GLY A 185 -2.52 22.73 -6.22
CA GLY A 185 -1.44 23.67 -5.89
C GLY A 185 -0.18 23.48 -6.74
N ARG A 186 0.98 23.89 -6.20
CA ARG A 186 2.28 23.79 -6.90
C ARG A 186 3.13 22.71 -6.25
N LYS A 187 3.66 21.81 -7.07
CA LYS A 187 4.71 20.86 -6.69
C LYS A 187 5.92 21.62 -6.18
N ALA A 188 6.44 21.28 -5.01
CA ALA A 188 7.63 21.93 -4.48
C ALA A 188 8.83 21.66 -5.40
N PRO A 189 9.75 22.64 -5.61
CA PRO A 189 10.93 22.42 -6.42
C PRO A 189 11.78 21.28 -5.84
N ARG A 190 12.32 20.40 -6.71
CA ARG A 190 13.19 19.28 -6.31
C ARG A 190 14.43 19.70 -5.49
N HIS A 191 14.81 20.98 -5.51
CA HIS A 191 16.03 21.50 -4.91
C HIS A 191 15.90 21.87 -3.42
N ASP A 192 14.68 22.03 -2.88
CA ASP A 192 14.50 22.43 -1.48
C ASP A 192 14.67 21.27 -0.49
N PHE A 193 15.03 20.06 -0.97
CA PHE A 193 15.17 18.83 -0.19
C PHE A 193 16.57 18.22 -0.27
N LEU A 194 17.62 19.04 -0.38
CA LEU A 194 19.03 18.59 -0.27
C LEU A 194 19.44 18.21 1.17
N PHE A 195 18.57 17.50 1.89
CA PHE A 195 18.95 16.67 3.03
C PHE A 195 18.95 15.21 2.56
N PRO A 196 20.01 14.45 2.87
CA PRO A 196 20.51 13.43 1.97
C PRO A 196 19.50 12.31 1.73
N ALA A 197 19.38 11.91 0.47
CA ALA A 197 18.63 10.75 -0.05
C ALA A 197 19.06 9.38 0.54
N PHE A 198 19.88 9.40 1.60
CA PHE A 198 20.25 8.30 2.44
C PHE A 198 20.43 8.89 3.84
N GLY A 199 19.56 8.52 4.78
CA GLY A 199 19.71 8.88 6.18
C GLY A 199 21.13 8.55 6.68
N PRO A 200 21.60 9.22 7.74
CA PRO A 200 22.90 8.98 8.30
C PRO A 200 22.98 7.52 8.75
N LYS A 201 24.07 6.84 8.40
CA LYS A 201 24.36 5.45 8.80
C LYS A 201 24.59 5.29 10.31
N LYS A 202 24.36 6.34 11.10
CA LYS A 202 24.55 6.44 12.55
C LYS A 202 23.53 7.45 13.08
N ASN A 203 23.00 7.21 14.28
CA ASN A 203 22.11 8.15 14.98
C ASN A 203 22.70 9.58 14.94
N PRO A 204 22.07 10.55 14.26
CA PRO A 204 22.60 11.90 14.16
C PRO A 204 22.50 12.59 15.52
N LEU A 205 23.62 13.15 15.97
CA LEU A 205 23.77 13.81 17.27
C LEU A 205 22.71 14.92 17.49
N ASN A 206 22.18 14.99 18.72
CA ASN A 206 21.17 15.95 19.17
C ASN A 206 21.61 17.41 18.95
N TYR A 207 20.92 18.12 18.06
CA TYR A 207 20.98 19.58 17.99
C TYR A 207 19.71 20.16 18.64
N THR A 208 19.80 20.57 19.90
CA THR A 208 18.76 21.37 20.55
C THR A 208 19.00 22.86 20.26
N MET A 209 17.99 23.57 19.77
CA MET A 209 18.05 25.03 19.58
C MET A 209 16.92 25.69 20.38
N ARG A 210 17.33 26.53 21.35
CA ARG A 210 16.55 27.14 22.46
C ARG A 210 16.07 26.10 23.48
N SER A 211 16.34 26.38 24.75
CA SER A 211 16.33 25.43 25.87
C SER A 211 14.98 24.78 26.23
N SER A 212 13.93 24.92 25.42
CA SER A 212 12.59 24.36 25.68
C SER A 212 11.88 23.76 24.46
N ASP A 213 12.40 23.96 23.24
CA ASP A 213 11.78 23.46 22.00
C ASP A 213 12.65 22.37 21.35
N TYR A 214 12.07 21.19 21.12
CA TYR A 214 12.68 20.09 20.39
C TYR A 214 12.22 20.15 18.95
N ILE A 215 13.09 20.59 18.04
CA ILE A 215 12.79 20.65 16.61
C ILE A 215 12.73 19.23 16.04
N TYR A 216 11.72 18.95 15.22
CA TYR A 216 11.61 17.68 14.53
C TYR A 216 12.76 17.50 13.55
N ASP A 217 13.48 16.40 13.69
CA ASP A 217 14.54 15.99 12.78
C ASP A 217 14.09 14.77 11.97
N PRO A 218 13.66 14.96 10.71
CA PRO A 218 13.23 13.85 9.88
C PRO A 218 14.35 12.85 9.63
N THR A 219 15.60 13.27 9.75
CA THR A 219 16.76 12.40 9.58
C THR A 219 16.81 11.29 10.63
N ARG A 220 16.43 11.59 11.88
CA ARG A 220 16.32 10.63 12.99
C ARG A 220 15.16 9.68 12.79
N ALA A 221 14.02 10.22 12.39
CA ALA A 221 12.83 9.44 12.04
C ALA A 221 13.12 8.40 10.94
N LEU A 222 13.82 8.80 9.87
CA LEU A 222 14.20 7.87 8.80
C LEU A 222 15.20 6.81 9.23
N TRP A 223 16.17 7.18 10.07
CA TRP A 223 17.09 6.20 10.63
C TRP A 223 16.34 5.15 11.45
N TYR A 224 15.38 5.60 12.27
CA TYR A 224 14.54 4.72 13.07
C TYR A 224 13.75 3.74 12.19
N ILE A 225 13.17 4.22 11.08
CA ILE A 225 12.46 3.37 10.13
C ILE A 225 13.38 2.30 9.54
N ASP A 226 14.56 2.66 9.03
CA ASP A 226 15.47 1.67 8.41
C ASP A 226 15.94 0.59 9.40
N GLU A 227 16.04 0.94 10.70
CA GLU A 227 16.46 0.03 11.76
C GLU A 227 15.31 -0.87 12.24
N PHE A 228 14.09 -0.35 12.40
CA PHE A 228 13.02 -1.02 13.15
C PHE A 228 11.74 -1.30 12.36
N ILE A 229 11.71 -1.11 11.04
CA ILE A 229 10.48 -1.36 10.28
C ILE A 229 10.05 -2.84 10.27
N PHE A 230 11.00 -3.77 10.31
CA PHE A 230 10.72 -5.22 10.36
C PHE A 230 10.98 -5.83 11.74
N ASP A 231 11.55 -5.05 12.66
CA ASP A 231 12.02 -5.53 13.96
C ASP A 231 11.50 -4.62 15.07
N ARG A 232 11.08 -5.21 16.20
CA ARG A 232 10.67 -4.42 17.36
C ARG A 232 11.86 -3.64 17.91
N ASN A 233 11.66 -2.35 18.20
CA ASN A 233 12.57 -1.62 19.08
C ASN A 233 12.35 -2.07 20.55
N PRO A 234 13.36 -2.68 21.21
CA PRO A 234 13.21 -3.22 22.55
C PRO A 234 13.04 -2.14 23.63
N GLN A 235 13.27 -0.86 23.32
CA GLN A 235 13.07 0.24 24.26
C GLN A 235 11.60 0.56 24.54
N PHE A 236 10.69 0.19 23.64
CA PHE A 236 9.26 0.49 23.76
C PHE A 236 8.44 -0.76 24.06
N ALA A 237 7.25 -0.54 24.63
CA ALA A 237 6.28 -1.59 24.88
C ALA A 237 5.99 -2.40 23.61
N SER A 238 5.89 -3.72 23.76
CA SER A 238 5.60 -4.64 22.66
C SER A 238 4.12 -4.61 22.31
N LEU A 239 3.74 -3.74 21.38
CA LEU A 239 2.41 -3.76 20.76
C LEU A 239 2.57 -4.34 19.36
N GLN A 240 2.28 -5.63 19.21
CA GLN A 240 2.38 -6.30 17.91
C GLN A 240 1.52 -5.57 16.88
N GLU A 241 2.10 -5.32 15.70
CA GLU A 241 1.41 -4.85 14.49
C GLU A 241 0.57 -3.58 14.67
N ASN A 242 1.04 -2.65 15.49
CA ASN A 242 0.34 -1.39 15.72
C ASN A 242 1.01 -0.23 14.96
N CYS A 243 0.42 0.15 13.84
CA CYS A 243 0.93 1.24 12.99
C CYS A 243 1.03 2.59 13.72
N ALA A 244 0.09 2.93 14.60
CA ALA A 244 0.11 4.16 15.39
C ALA A 244 1.22 4.17 16.45
N ASN A 245 1.45 3.02 17.09
CA ASN A 245 2.55 2.82 18.02
C ASN A 245 3.90 2.98 17.33
N PHE A 246 4.07 2.43 16.12
CA PHE A 246 5.32 2.62 15.38
C PHE A 246 5.50 4.06 14.90
N ALA A 247 4.45 4.70 14.36
CA ALA A 247 4.49 6.11 13.99
C ALA A 247 4.83 6.99 15.20
N SER A 248 4.28 6.68 16.39
CA SER A 248 4.63 7.37 17.63
C SER A 248 6.10 7.20 18.00
N GLN A 249 6.67 6.01 17.83
CA GLN A 249 8.09 5.77 18.06
C GLN A 249 8.99 6.54 17.08
N ILE A 250 8.62 6.57 15.79
CA ILE A 250 9.31 7.36 14.77
C ILE A 250 9.30 8.84 15.14
N LEU A 251 8.12 9.38 15.45
CA LEU A 251 7.93 10.77 15.79
C LEU A 251 8.69 11.15 17.06
N TYR A 252 8.62 10.29 18.08
CA TYR A 252 9.38 10.42 19.32
C TYR A 252 10.88 10.55 19.04
N TYR A 253 11.45 9.62 18.24
CA TYR A 253 12.87 9.66 17.88
C TYR A 253 13.21 10.90 17.05
N GLY A 254 12.29 11.33 16.18
CA GLY A 254 12.43 12.55 15.40
C GLY A 254 12.53 13.82 16.26
N PHE A 255 11.79 13.93 17.35
CA PHE A 255 11.91 15.07 18.27
C PHE A 255 13.09 14.93 19.25
N PHE A 256 13.17 13.81 19.97
CA PHE A 256 14.01 13.70 21.17
C PHE A 256 15.27 12.86 20.98
N GLY A 257 15.35 12.04 19.93
CA GLY A 257 16.45 11.09 19.76
C GLY A 257 16.48 10.08 20.92
N ASP A 258 17.63 9.96 21.57
CA ASP A 258 17.82 9.05 22.71
C ASP A 258 17.40 9.68 24.06
N GLU A 259 17.03 10.96 24.08
CA GLU A 259 16.57 11.61 25.30
C GLU A 259 15.13 11.20 25.58
N TYR A 260 14.86 10.68 26.79
CA TYR A 260 13.51 10.30 27.22
C TYR A 260 12.92 11.32 28.18
N PRO A 261 12.39 12.45 27.67
CA PRO A 261 11.57 13.29 28.51
C PRO A 261 10.20 12.59 28.65
N TYR A 262 9.85 12.23 29.88
CA TYR A 262 8.54 11.69 30.21
C TYR A 262 7.51 12.82 30.12
N ILE A 263 6.84 12.99 28.97
CA ILE A 263 5.97 14.16 28.73
C ILE A 263 4.57 13.78 28.30
N GLY A 264 3.60 14.16 29.14
CA GLY A 264 2.20 14.32 28.76
C GLY A 264 1.59 13.06 28.14
N ALA A 265 1.00 13.20 26.96
CA ALA A 265 0.32 12.13 26.26
C ALA A 265 1.28 11.19 25.49
N TRP A 266 2.59 11.40 25.53
CA TRP A 266 3.57 10.49 24.93
C TRP A 266 4.27 9.71 26.04
N ASN A 267 3.52 8.78 26.61
CA ASN A 267 4.03 7.78 27.52
C ASN A 267 4.00 6.42 26.82
N SER A 268 5.11 5.70 26.85
CA SER A 268 5.22 4.36 26.30
C SER A 268 6.24 3.52 27.07
N TYR A 269 6.12 3.54 28.40
CA TYR A 269 6.85 2.59 29.23
C TYR A 269 5.98 1.35 29.50
N ASP A 270 6.59 0.17 29.41
CA ASP A 270 6.01 -1.17 29.54
C ASP A 270 4.67 -1.24 30.31
N GLY A 271 3.55 -1.27 29.57
CA GLY A 271 2.18 -1.37 30.10
C GLY A 271 1.40 -0.06 30.22
N ASP A 272 2.07 1.10 30.18
CA ASP A 272 1.47 2.43 30.25
C ASP A 272 1.65 3.17 28.92
N PHE A 273 0.59 3.16 28.10
CA PHE A 273 0.49 3.97 26.89
C PHE A 273 -0.78 4.80 26.89
N THR A 274 -0.78 5.88 26.13
CA THR A 274 -1.97 6.71 25.92
C THR A 274 -2.67 6.32 24.62
N GLU A 275 -3.92 6.72 24.48
CA GLU A 275 -4.69 6.54 23.25
C GLU A 275 -3.96 7.16 22.04
N SER A 276 -3.42 8.38 22.19
CA SER A 276 -2.63 9.05 21.15
C SER A 276 -1.34 8.33 20.77
N TRP A 277 -0.86 7.37 21.58
CA TRP A 277 0.29 6.54 21.22
C TRP A 277 -0.09 5.35 20.35
N ILE A 278 -1.30 4.79 20.51
CA ILE A 278 -1.66 3.47 19.96
C ILE A 278 -2.86 3.48 19.01
N TYR A 279 -3.57 4.59 18.92
CA TYR A 279 -4.71 4.75 18.02
C TYR A 279 -4.42 5.82 16.97
N VAL A 280 -4.69 5.48 15.71
CA VAL A 280 -4.43 6.34 14.55
C VAL A 280 -5.19 7.66 14.67
N GLY A 281 -6.49 7.61 14.98
CA GLY A 281 -7.33 8.80 15.18
C GLY A 281 -6.77 9.77 16.21
N ASP A 282 -6.46 9.24 17.40
CA ASP A 282 -6.01 10.02 18.55
C ASP A 282 -4.58 10.56 18.38
N LEU A 283 -3.72 9.88 17.61
CA LEU A 283 -2.39 10.35 17.26
C LEU A 283 -2.47 11.66 16.45
N MET A 284 -3.26 11.66 15.36
CA MET A 284 -3.48 12.86 14.55
C MET A 284 -4.06 14.00 15.37
N ASP A 285 -5.10 13.73 16.16
CA ASP A 285 -5.78 14.74 16.94
C ASP A 285 -4.82 15.35 17.96
N TYR A 286 -3.99 14.55 18.62
CA TYR A 286 -2.94 15.04 19.50
C TYR A 286 -1.89 15.89 18.77
N MET A 287 -1.38 15.41 17.64
CA MET A 287 -0.30 16.07 16.89
C MET A 287 -0.73 17.38 16.24
N THR A 288 -2.01 17.51 15.90
CA THR A 288 -2.56 18.68 15.20
C THR A 288 -3.43 19.59 16.07
N HIS A 289 -3.68 19.21 17.33
CA HIS A 289 -4.45 20.03 18.26
C HIS A 289 -3.91 21.46 18.34
N PRO A 290 -4.76 22.50 18.14
CA PRO A 290 -4.35 23.89 18.30
C PRO A 290 -3.88 24.16 19.72
N ARG A 291 -2.70 24.73 19.87
CA ARG A 291 -2.10 25.05 21.18
C ARG A 291 -1.62 26.50 21.19
N GLY A 292 -1.78 27.17 22.34
CA GLY A 292 -1.25 28.49 22.59
C GLY A 292 0.28 28.53 22.48
N THR A 293 0.88 29.71 22.47
CA THR A 293 2.35 29.80 22.36
C THR A 293 3.01 29.11 23.55
N GLU A 294 2.54 29.31 24.77
CA GLU A 294 3.21 28.78 25.97
C GLU A 294 2.81 27.35 26.35
N ASP A 295 1.90 26.72 25.62
CA ASP A 295 1.40 25.39 25.97
C ASP A 295 2.41 24.29 25.58
N SER A 296 2.64 23.32 26.46
CA SER A 296 3.46 22.15 26.15
C SER A 296 2.82 21.26 25.08
N GLY A 297 3.64 20.51 24.34
CA GLY A 297 3.21 19.50 23.37
C GLY A 297 3.70 19.75 21.94
N PRO A 298 3.33 18.88 20.99
CA PRO A 298 3.74 18.97 19.61
C PRO A 298 3.13 20.18 18.91
N ARG A 299 3.80 20.64 17.87
CA ARG A 299 3.29 21.57 16.87
C ARG A 299 3.50 20.94 15.50
N SER A 300 2.42 20.94 14.72
CA SER A 300 2.39 20.38 13.38
C SER A 300 1.76 21.36 12.41
N GLU A 301 2.13 21.23 11.15
CA GLU A 301 1.50 21.91 10.03
C GLU A 301 0.61 20.90 9.29
N ILE A 302 -0.65 21.25 9.00
CA ILE A 302 -1.49 20.47 8.09
C ILE A 302 -1.31 21.05 6.69
N PRO A 303 -0.59 20.37 5.77
CA PRO A 303 -0.46 20.85 4.42
C PRO A 303 -1.81 20.82 3.71
N LYS A 304 -1.91 21.66 2.69
CA LYS A 304 -3.10 21.81 1.86
C LYS A 304 -3.30 20.62 0.91
N SER A 305 -2.20 20.10 0.38
CA SER A 305 -2.17 18.98 -0.57
C SER A 305 -0.93 18.13 -0.32
N ILE A 306 -0.85 16.96 -0.95
CA ILE A 306 0.26 16.04 -0.78
C ILE A 306 1.63 16.67 -1.16
N TYR A 307 1.62 17.68 -2.05
CA TYR A 307 2.83 18.43 -2.38
C TYR A 307 3.44 19.22 -1.22
N GLY A 308 2.64 19.54 -0.21
CA GLY A 308 3.10 20.21 1.01
C GLY A 308 3.63 19.27 2.08
N LEU A 309 3.50 17.96 1.90
CA LEU A 309 4.07 16.98 2.83
C LEU A 309 5.59 17.00 2.73
N ARG A 310 6.28 16.89 3.85
CA ARG A 310 7.75 16.89 3.94
C ARG A 310 8.23 15.50 4.35
N LEU A 311 9.52 15.27 4.18
CA LEU A 311 10.18 14.07 4.68
C LEU A 311 9.93 13.95 6.19
N GLY A 312 9.59 12.76 6.65
CA GLY A 312 9.12 12.55 8.03
C GLY A 312 7.74 13.17 8.31
N GLY A 313 6.93 13.37 7.28
CA GLY A 313 5.54 13.79 7.39
C GLY A 313 4.62 12.58 7.39
N ILE A 314 3.59 12.64 8.24
CA ILE A 314 2.68 11.52 8.50
C ILE A 314 1.49 11.58 7.56
N ILE A 315 1.07 10.43 7.06
CA ILE A 315 -0.21 10.21 6.38
C ILE A 315 -1.04 9.21 7.15
N GLU A 316 -2.35 9.44 7.22
CA GLU A 316 -3.31 8.48 7.72
C GLU A 316 -4.35 8.17 6.65
N VAL A 317 -4.77 6.91 6.62
CA VAL A 317 -5.71 6.40 5.63
C VAL A 317 -6.92 5.70 6.24
N LYS A 318 -8.04 5.74 5.50
CA LYS A 318 -9.27 4.97 5.79
C LYS A 318 -9.94 4.50 4.50
N SER A 319 -10.66 3.40 4.59
CA SER A 319 -11.29 2.77 3.43
C SER A 319 -12.47 3.61 2.93
N GLU A 320 -13.34 4.07 3.83
CA GLU A 320 -14.58 4.73 3.45
C GLU A 320 -14.84 6.13 4.05
N ALA A 321 -15.74 6.85 3.38
CA ALA A 321 -16.25 8.13 3.83
C ALA A 321 -17.25 7.94 5.00
N GLY A 322 -16.72 7.91 6.22
CA GLY A 322 -17.53 7.82 7.44
C GLY A 322 -16.83 7.02 8.53
N GLU A 323 -15.88 6.19 8.13
CA GLU A 323 -15.04 5.41 9.03
C GLU A 323 -14.00 6.27 9.76
N SER A 324 -13.48 5.67 10.83
CA SER A 324 -12.26 6.08 11.51
C SER A 324 -11.03 5.86 10.64
N TYR A 325 -9.99 6.66 10.85
CA TYR A 325 -8.69 6.39 10.25
C TYR A 325 -8.08 5.13 10.88
N ALA A 326 -7.68 4.19 10.02
CA ALA A 326 -7.33 2.82 10.41
C ALA A 326 -5.84 2.53 10.29
N HIS A 327 -5.11 3.30 9.49
CA HIS A 327 -3.69 3.08 9.27
C HIS A 327 -2.90 4.39 9.16
N THR A 328 -1.67 4.40 9.68
CA THR A 328 -0.76 5.55 9.64
C THR A 328 0.60 5.14 9.09
N MET A 329 1.19 6.03 8.30
CA MET A 329 2.48 5.81 7.63
C MET A 329 3.29 7.11 7.61
N GLU A 330 4.62 6.98 7.53
CA GLU A 330 5.55 8.11 7.50
C GLU A 330 6.19 8.27 6.12
N LEU A 331 6.29 9.49 5.60
CA LEU A 331 6.94 9.77 4.32
C LEU A 331 8.46 9.59 4.43
N MET A 332 9.00 8.60 3.72
CA MET A 332 10.42 8.25 3.77
C MET A 332 11.23 8.61 2.52
N ASP A 333 10.57 8.72 1.37
CA ASP A 333 11.20 9.13 0.11
C ASP A 333 10.24 10.11 -0.57
N TYR A 334 10.54 11.41 -0.48
CA TYR A 334 9.72 12.45 -1.12
C TYR A 334 9.77 12.38 -2.65
N GLN A 335 10.88 11.91 -3.25
CA GLN A 335 11.01 11.88 -4.71
C GLN A 335 10.11 10.82 -5.32
N LYS A 336 10.04 9.66 -4.67
CA LYS A 336 9.20 8.55 -5.09
C LYS A 336 7.85 8.50 -4.39
N MET A 337 7.66 9.34 -3.38
CA MET A 337 6.51 9.34 -2.47
C MET A 337 6.30 7.94 -1.87
N ILE A 338 7.38 7.38 -1.30
CA ILE A 338 7.32 6.12 -0.55
C ILE A 338 7.03 6.44 0.91
N PHE A 339 6.10 5.69 1.47
CA PHE A 339 5.66 5.75 2.85
C PHE A 339 6.03 4.46 3.57
N SER A 340 6.36 4.58 4.85
CA SER A 340 6.64 3.44 5.73
C SER A 340 5.53 3.22 6.75
N GLY A 341 5.06 1.98 6.91
CA GLY A 341 4.13 1.57 7.96
C GLY A 341 4.67 0.37 8.73
N ASN A 342 4.28 0.21 9.99
CA ASN A 342 4.51 -1.04 10.73
C ASN A 342 3.42 -2.04 10.37
N ASN A 343 3.54 -2.54 9.15
CA ASN A 343 2.83 -3.68 8.63
C ASN A 343 3.80 -4.47 7.74
N TYR A 344 3.40 -5.68 7.37
CA TYR A 344 4.27 -6.67 6.74
C TYR A 344 4.83 -6.26 5.38
N ASP A 345 4.22 -5.26 4.75
CA ASP A 345 4.72 -4.69 3.51
C ASP A 345 5.22 -3.28 3.74
N GLY A 346 6.21 -3.18 4.65
CA GLY A 346 6.64 -1.95 5.31
C GLY A 346 6.76 -0.71 4.43
N PHE A 347 6.89 -0.82 3.10
CA PHE A 347 6.93 0.30 2.18
C PHE A 347 5.79 0.31 1.15
N ARG A 348 5.18 1.50 0.96
CA ARG A 348 4.10 1.74 -0.02
C ARG A 348 4.34 2.99 -0.85
N TYR A 349 4.02 2.92 -2.14
CA TYR A 349 3.94 4.11 -2.97
C TYR A 349 2.62 4.85 -2.73
N TYR A 350 2.66 6.18 -2.72
CA TYR A 350 1.44 7.00 -2.68
C TYR A 350 0.46 6.71 -3.83
N SER A 351 1.02 6.36 -4.99
CA SER A 351 0.22 5.97 -6.16
C SER A 351 -0.69 4.78 -5.89
N ASP A 352 -0.37 3.98 -4.87
CA ASP A 352 -1.03 2.71 -4.59
C ASP A 352 -2.13 2.83 -3.52
N LEU A 353 -2.29 4.02 -2.94
CA LEU A 353 -3.27 4.28 -1.88
C LEU A 353 -4.61 4.72 -2.49
N LEU A 354 -5.58 3.81 -2.59
CA LEU A 354 -6.95 4.11 -3.03
C LEU A 354 -7.80 4.84 -1.96
N SER A 355 -7.42 4.68 -0.71
CA SER A 355 -8.11 5.16 0.49
C SER A 355 -8.27 6.68 0.56
N TYR A 356 -9.16 7.14 1.45
CA TYR A 356 -9.19 8.54 1.89
C TYR A 356 -7.94 8.83 2.71
N LYS A 357 -7.42 10.06 2.62
CA LYS A 357 -6.12 10.45 3.17
C LYS A 357 -6.22 11.76 3.93
N ARG A 358 -5.48 11.84 5.04
CA ARG A 358 -5.12 13.10 5.70
C ARG A 358 -3.66 13.05 6.09
N PHE A 359 -3.04 14.20 6.29
CA PHE A 359 -1.61 14.24 6.55
C PHE A 359 -1.19 15.50 7.32
N TYR A 360 -0.03 15.44 7.97
CA TYR A 360 0.57 16.56 8.68
C TYR A 360 2.11 16.47 8.65
N ASN A 361 2.77 17.62 8.84
CA ASN A 361 4.19 17.72 9.05
C ASN A 361 4.46 18.03 10.53
N PRO A 362 5.14 17.15 11.29
CA PRO A 362 5.67 17.53 12.60
C PRO A 362 6.70 18.66 12.45
N LEU A 363 6.67 19.65 13.36
CA LEU A 363 7.57 20.81 13.32
C LEU A 363 8.50 20.87 14.53
N PHE A 364 7.92 20.93 15.73
CA PHE A 364 8.67 20.94 16.99
C PHE A 364 7.76 20.50 18.15
N PHE A 365 8.39 20.16 19.28
CA PHE A 365 7.73 19.85 20.53
C PHE A 365 8.18 20.84 21.60
N ARG A 366 7.23 21.48 22.31
CA ARG A 366 7.52 22.42 23.41
C ARG A 366 7.34 21.76 24.77
N LEU A 367 8.32 21.93 25.66
CA LEU A 367 8.21 21.54 27.07
C LEU A 367 7.49 22.59 27.91
#